data_AF-A0A1J4YWS7-F1
#
_entry.id   AF-A0A1J4YWS7-F1
#
_cell.length_a   1.000
_cell.length_b   1.000
_cell.length_c   1.000
_cell.angle_alpha   90.00
_cell.angle_beta   90.00
_cell.angle_gamma   90.00
#
_symmetry.space_group_name_H-M   'P 1'
#
loop_
_entity.id
_entity.type
_entity.pdbx_description
1 polymer ?
#
loop_
_entity_poly.entity_id
_entity_poly.type
_entity_poly.pdbx_seq_one_letter_code
_entity_poly.pdbx_strand_id
1 'polypeptide(L)' 'MGAKKNINPQPLPEDVIALRERHGLTQTEAAERWMTTINTVKKWESPLESGNSRRVHPLMWWAMRRILGDKARRFS' A
#
# COMPACT_ATOMS: atom_id res chain seq x y z
N MET A 1 29.93 8.58 -0.51
CA MET A 1 28.79 8.24 -1.39
C MET A 1 27.59 7.94 -0.53
N GLY A 2 26.64 8.87 -0.42
CA GLY A 2 25.41 8.64 0.35
C GLY A 2 24.53 7.63 -0.40
N ALA A 3 24.24 6.48 0.22
CA ALA A 3 23.23 5.57 -0.30
C ALA A 3 21.95 6.39 -0.52
N LYS A 4 21.48 6.48 -1.77
CA LYS A 4 20.18 7.07 -2.08
C LYS A 4 19.16 6.28 -1.25
N LYS A 5 18.68 6.87 -0.16
CA LYS A 5 17.68 6.30 0.73
C LYS A 5 16.49 5.99 -0.18
N ASN A 6 16.18 4.71 -0.43
CA ASN A 6 15.05 4.33 -1.27
C ASN A 6 13.79 4.98 -0.68
N ILE A 7 13.34 6.06 -1.31
CA ILE A 7 12.41 7.02 -0.69
C ILE A 7 11.02 6.38 -0.55
N ASN A 8 10.75 5.26 -1.23
CA ASN A 8 9.59 4.40 -1.02
C ASN A 8 9.99 2.93 -1.25
N PRO A 9 10.21 2.11 -0.20
CA PRO A 9 10.33 0.67 -0.41
C PRO A 9 9.04 0.14 -1.03
N GLN A 10 9.17 -0.84 -1.91
CA GLN A 10 8.03 -1.55 -2.47
C GLN A 10 7.35 -2.32 -1.30
N PRO A 11 6.05 -2.09 -1.01
CA PRO A 11 5.41 -2.67 0.17
C PRO A 11 5.18 -4.17 -0.03
N LEU A 12 5.21 -4.91 1.07
CA LEU A 12 4.78 -6.29 1.14
C LEU A 12 3.25 -6.37 1.29
N PRO A 13 2.60 -7.50 0.99
CA PRO A 13 1.15 -7.63 1.15
C PRO A 13 0.66 -7.26 2.55
N GLU A 14 1.40 -7.65 3.59
CA GLU A 14 1.14 -7.32 4.98
C GLU A 14 1.15 -5.81 5.27
N ASP A 15 1.99 -5.03 4.57
CA ASP A 15 2.00 -3.57 4.72
C ASP A 15 0.70 -2.96 4.20
N VAL A 16 0.18 -3.51 3.09
CA VAL A 16 -1.08 -3.06 2.48
C VAL A 16 -2.27 -3.38 3.40
N ILE A 17 -2.29 -4.60 3.95
CA ILE A 17 -3.28 -5.04 4.94
C ILE A 17 -3.23 -4.12 6.17
N ALA A 18 -2.04 -3.92 6.74
CA ALA A 18 -1.87 -3.10 7.93
C ALA A 18 -2.28 -1.64 7.71
N LEU A 19 -1.99 -1.06 6.54
CA LEU A 19 -2.44 0.28 6.19
C LEU A 19 -3.98 0.34 6.15
N ARG A 20 -4.62 -0.63 5.50
CA ARG A 20 -6.10 -0.69 5.41
C ARG A 20 -6.74 -0.81 6.80
N GLU A 21 -6.28 -1.76 7.60
CA GLU A 21 -6.85 -2.06 8.92
C GLU A 21 -6.64 -0.93 9.92
N ARG A 22 -5.48 -0.26 9.89
CA ARG A 22 -5.22 0.93 10.73
C ARG A 22 -6.23 2.04 10.51
N HIS A 23 -6.73 2.18 9.28
CA HIS A 23 -7.74 3.17 8.92
C HIS A 23 -9.18 2.63 9.05
N GLY A 24 -9.36 1.41 9.57
CA GLY A 24 -10.68 0.80 9.78
C GLY A 24 -11.43 0.48 8.49
N LEU A 25 -10.71 0.29 7.37
CA LEU A 25 -11.33 0.11 6.06
C LEU A 25 -11.52 -1.39 5.73
N THR A 26 -12.64 -1.71 5.09
CA THR A 26 -12.83 -2.96 4.35
C THR A 26 -12.06 -2.92 3.02
N GLN A 27 -11.90 -4.08 2.37
CA GLN A 27 -11.23 -4.13 1.05
C GLN A 27 -11.97 -3.31 -0.03
N THR A 28 -13.30 -3.25 0.05
CA THR A 28 -14.13 -2.46 -0.88
C THR A 28 -13.91 -0.96 -0.67
N GLU A 29 -13.99 -0.49 0.58
CA GLU A 29 -13.76 0.92 0.89
C GLU A 29 -12.33 1.34 0.56
N ALA A 30 -11.35 0.47 0.79
CA ALA A 30 -9.97 0.73 0.39
C ALA A 30 -9.83 0.87 -1.13
N ALA A 31 -10.54 0.04 -1.91
CA ALA A 31 -10.56 0.15 -3.36
C ALA A 31 -11.15 1.50 -3.82
N GLU A 32 -12.24 1.95 -3.19
CA GLU A 32 -12.83 3.27 -3.45
C GLU A 32 -11.87 4.41 -3.11
N ARG A 33 -11.26 4.38 -1.91
CA ARG A 33 -10.29 5.40 -1.48
C ARG A 33 -9.08 5.46 -2.39
N TRP A 34 -8.55 4.32 -2.83
CA TRP A 34 -7.39 4.24 -3.71
C TRP A 34 -7.74 4.33 -5.20
N MET A 35 -9.01 4.62 -5.54
CA MET A 35 -9.50 4.73 -6.92
C MET A 35 -9.09 3.53 -7.79
N THR A 36 -9.27 2.33 -7.24
CA THR A 36 -8.93 1.06 -7.89
C THR A 36 -10.06 0.04 -7.74
N THR A 37 -9.85 -1.19 -8.21
CA THR A 37 -10.86 -2.25 -8.10
C THR A 37 -10.63 -3.12 -6.86
N ILE A 38 -11.70 -3.70 -6.32
CA ILE A 38 -11.61 -4.68 -5.21
C ILE A 38 -10.69 -5.86 -5.57
N ASN A 39 -10.71 -6.30 -6.83
CA ASN A 39 -9.83 -7.37 -7.30
C ASN A 39 -8.36 -6.96 -7.23
N THR A 40 -8.05 -5.71 -7.54
CA THR A 40 -6.69 -5.19 -7.41
C THR A 40 -6.22 -5.18 -5.96
N VAL A 41 -7.07 -4.74 -5.03
CA VAL A 41 -6.79 -4.78 -3.58
C VAL A 41 -6.55 -6.21 -3.10
N LYS A 42 -7.41 -7.15 -3.47
CA LYS A 42 -7.23 -8.57 -3.12
C LYS A 42 -5.89 -9.12 -3.59
N LYS A 43 -5.45 -8.77 -4.82
CA LYS A 43 -4.16 -9.20 -5.35
C LYS A 43 -2.98 -8.56 -4.63
N TRP A 44 -3.12 -7.32 -4.17
CA TRP A 44 -2.09 -6.63 -3.37
C TRP A 44 -1.95 -7.21 -1.97
N GLU A 45 -3.04 -7.68 -1.37
CA GLU A 45 -3.06 -8.32 -0.05
C GLU A 45 -2.81 -9.83 -0.09
N SER A 46 -2.74 -10.43 -1.29
CA SER A 46 -2.52 -11.88 -1.44
C SER A 46 -1.08 -12.26 -1.11
N PRO A 47 -0.86 -13.41 -0.43
CA PRO A 47 0.48 -13.94 -0.17
C PRO A 47 1.33 -14.01 -1.42
N LEU A 48 2.63 -13.70 -1.33
CA LEU A 48 3.53 -13.61 -2.49
C LEU A 48 3.66 -14.94 -3.26
N GLU A 49 3.48 -16.07 -2.58
CA GLU A 49 3.51 -17.41 -3.19
C GLU A 49 2.21 -17.76 -3.95
N SER A 50 1.16 -16.96 -3.78
CA SER A 50 -0.06 -17.14 -4.56
C SER A 50 0.18 -16.75 -6.01
N GLY A 51 -0.21 -17.62 -6.95
CA GLY A 51 -0.23 -17.29 -8.39
C GLY A 51 -1.15 -16.12 -8.76
N ASN A 52 -1.90 -15.56 -7.80
CA ASN A 52 -2.74 -14.39 -7.97
C ASN A 52 -2.16 -13.12 -7.31
N SER A 53 -0.96 -13.16 -6.73
CA SER A 53 -0.34 -11.99 -6.10
C SER A 53 0.09 -10.95 -7.12
N ARG A 54 -0.09 -9.66 -6.78
CA ARG A 54 0.44 -8.53 -7.55
C ARG A 54 1.12 -7.57 -6.59
N ARG A 55 2.35 -7.16 -6.89
CA ARG A 55 3.02 -6.16 -6.07
C ARG A 55 2.50 -4.75 -6.34
N VAL A 56 2.37 -3.96 -5.27
CA VAL A 56 2.09 -2.52 -5.38
C VAL A 56 3.35 -1.82 -5.89
N HIS A 57 3.18 -0.94 -6.87
CA HIS A 57 4.27 -0.11 -7.36
C HIS A 57 4.65 0.94 -6.30
N PRO A 58 5.94 1.26 -6.05
CA PRO A 58 6.34 2.21 -5.01
C PRO A 58 5.65 3.58 -5.07
N LEU A 59 5.36 4.09 -6.27
CA LEU A 59 4.62 5.35 -6.44
C LEU A 59 3.15 5.22 -6.01
N MET A 60 2.52 4.09 -6.31
CA MET A 60 1.15 3.79 -5.88
C MET A 60 1.10 3.68 -4.35
N TRP A 61 2.09 2.99 -3.76
CA TRP A 61 2.21 2.88 -2.30
C TRP A 61 2.28 4.25 -1.62
N TRP A 62 3.11 5.14 -2.15
CA TRP A 62 3.19 6.51 -1.66
C TRP A 62 1.84 7.25 -1.77
N ALA A 63 1.15 7.12 -2.89
CA ALA A 63 -0.16 7.75 -3.11
C ALA A 63 -1.22 7.21 -2.14
N MET A 64 -1.30 5.89 -1.97
CA MET A 64 -2.24 5.22 -1.05
C MET A 64 -2.12 5.77 0.37
N ARG A 65 -0.89 5.86 0.89
CA ARG A 65 -0.62 6.42 2.24
C ARG A 65 -1.03 7.89 2.33
N ARG A 66 -0.69 8.67 1.30
CA ARG A 66 -1.01 10.10 1.26
C ARG A 66 -2.51 10.37 1.22
N ILE A 67 -3.27 9.59 0.46
CA ILE A 67 -4.74 9.68 0.37
C ILE A 67 -5.39 9.43 1.73
N LEU A 68 -4.88 8.46 2.49
CA LEU A 68 -5.40 8.13 3.82
C LEU A 68 -4.93 9.09 4.92
N GLY A 69 -4.15 10.13 4.58
CA GLY A 69 -3.62 11.07 5.55
C GLY A 69 -2.48 10.50 6.41
N ASP A 70 -1.90 9.35 6.02
CA ASP A 70 -0.72 8.79 6.66
C ASP A 70 0.48 9.68 6.33
N LYS A 71 0.71 10.66 7.20
CA LYS A 71 1.94 11.45 7.17
C LYS A 71 3.05 10.49 7.58
N ALA A 72 3.83 9.98 6.62
CA ALA A 72 5.20 9.60 6.92
C ALA A 72 5.77 10.76 7.74
N ARG A 73 6.04 10.55 9.04
CA ARG A 73 6.46 11.60 9.97
C ARG A 73 7.43 12.49 9.19
N ARG A 74 7.03 13.75 8.96
CA ARG A 74 8.00 14.78 8.60
C ARG A 74 8.99 14.72 9.75
N PHE A 75 10.16 14.13 9.49
CA PHE A 75 11.24 14.09 10.44
C PHE A 75 11.55 15.56 10.74
N SER A 76 11.19 15.96 11.96
CA SER A 76 11.85 17.07 12.66
C SER A 76 13.31 16.69 12.91
#